data_AF-A0A838UCQ4-F1
#
_entry.id   AF-A0A838UCQ4-F1
#
_cell.length_a   1.000
_cell.length_b   1.000
_cell.length_c   1.000
_cell.angle_alpha   90.00
_cell.angle_beta   90.00
_cell.angle_gamma   90.00
#
_symmetry.space_group_name_H-M   'P 1'
#
loop_
_entity.id
_entity.type
_entity.pdbx_description
1 polymer ?
#
loop_
_entity_poly.entity_id
_entity_poly.type
_entity_poly.pdbx_seq_one_letter_code
_entity_poly.pdbx_strand_id
1 'polypeptide(L)' 'MPENKELYQATLEALTINGVPQEVADKAAGIIAQDDFTLANLGRSPEDQDAIGKAMDCYWANQSKEGAEK' A
#
# COMPACT_ATOMS: atom_id res chain seq x y z
N MET A 1 -10.00 -13.51 8.95
CA MET A 1 -9.12 -12.99 10.02
C MET A 1 -9.60 -11.59 10.39
N PRO A 2 -9.46 -11.12 11.63
CA PRO A 2 -9.87 -9.76 11.98
C PRO A 2 -8.96 -8.78 11.23
N GLU A 3 -9.58 -7.90 10.45
CA GLU A 3 -8.88 -6.84 9.71
C GLU A 3 -8.17 -5.90 10.69
N ASN A 4 -6.86 -5.72 10.52
CA ASN A 4 -6.10 -4.80 11.35
C ASN A 4 -6.38 -3.36 10.91
N LYS A 5 -7.39 -2.75 11.54
CA LYS A 5 -7.85 -1.39 11.23
C LYS A 5 -6.76 -0.33 11.39
N GLU A 6 -5.83 -0.51 12.32
CA GLU A 6 -4.72 0.42 12.52
C GLU A 6 -3.75 0.38 11.33
N LEU A 7 -3.44 -0.83 10.84
CA LEU A 7 -2.61 -1.00 9.63
C LEU A 7 -3.32 -0.48 8.38
N TYR A 8 -4.62 -0.74 8.24
CA TYR A 8 -5.42 -0.19 7.13
C TYR A 8 -5.32 1.34 7.10
N GLN A 9 -5.62 1.99 8.23
CA GLN A 9 -5.67 3.45 8.30
C GLN A 9 -4.27 4.06 8.11
N ALA A 10 -3.25 3.52 8.77
CA ALA A 10 -1.88 3.99 8.62
C ALA A 10 -1.37 3.85 7.17
N THR A 11 -1.68 2.74 6.51
CA THR A 11 -1.29 2.50 5.12
C THR A 11 -2.00 3.47 4.17
N LEU A 12 -3.32 3.62 4.34
CA LEU A 12 -4.13 4.52 3.52
C LEU A 12 -3.65 5.96 3.64
N GLU A 13 -3.40 6.42 4.87
CA GLU A 13 -2.90 7.77 5.14
C GLU A 13 -1.50 7.98 4.56
N ALA A 14 -0.56 7.05 4.80
CA ALA A 14 0.80 7.15 4.30
C ALA A 14 0.84 7.22 2.76
N LEU A 15 0.11 6.35 2.06
CA LEU A 15 0.07 6.35 0.60
C LEU A 15 -0.60 7.62 0.06
N THR A 16 -1.71 8.05 0.67
CA THR A 16 -2.44 9.25 0.25
C THR A 16 -1.61 10.53 0.45
N ILE A 17 -0.90 10.67 1.58
CA ILE A 17 0.00 11.80 1.87
C ILE A 17 1.12 11.87 0.82
N ASN A 18 1.60 10.72 0.34
CA ASN A 18 2.63 10.65 -0.71
C ASN A 18 2.03 10.72 -2.14
N GLY A 19 0.78 11.18 -2.27
CA GLY A 19 0.13 11.45 -3.55
C GLY A 19 -0.33 10.21 -4.32
N VAL A 20 -0.33 9.03 -3.71
CA VAL A 20 -0.88 7.83 -4.35
C VAL A 20 -2.40 7.98 -4.48
N PRO A 21 -3.01 7.62 -5.63
CA PRO A 21 -4.45 7.71 -5.81
C PRO A 21 -5.20 6.92 -4.73
N GLN A 22 -6.27 7.50 -4.19
CA GLN A 22 -7.02 6.91 -3.07
C GLN A 22 -7.54 5.50 -3.36
N GLU A 23 -7.99 5.22 -4.59
CA GLU A 23 -8.44 3.87 -4.99
C GLU A 23 -7.32 2.82 -4.93
N VAL A 24 -6.09 3.23 -5.27
CA VAL A 24 -4.90 2.35 -5.21
C VAL A 24 -4.46 2.18 -3.76
N ALA A 25 -4.46 3.27 -2.99
CA ALA A 25 -4.10 3.27 -1.58
C ALA A 25 -5.08 2.44 -0.73
N ASP A 26 -6.38 2.55 -0.97
CA ASP A 26 -7.43 1.79 -0.31
C ASP A 26 -7.27 0.28 -0.53
N LYS A 27 -7.06 -0.12 -1.79
CA LYS A 27 -6.83 -1.52 -2.14
C LYS A 27 -5.57 -2.08 -1.47
N ALA A 28 -4.48 -1.33 -1.49
CA ALA A 28 -3.23 -1.72 -0.83
C ALA A 28 -3.39 -1.83 0.69
N ALA A 29 -4.09 -0.88 1.31
CA ALA A 29 -4.38 -0.86 2.73
C ALA A 29 -5.23 -2.07 3.15
N GLY A 30 -6.25 -2.44 2.37
CA GLY A 30 -7.08 -3.61 2.62
C GLY A 30 -6.28 -4.92 2.60
N ILE A 31 -5.38 -5.06 1.64
CA ILE A 31 -4.47 -6.23 1.55
C ILE A 31 -3.55 -6.28 2.77
N ILE A 32 -2.86 -5.17 3.09
CA ILE A 32 -1.91 -5.11 4.21
C ILE A 32 -2.61 -5.36 5.55
N ALA A 33 -3.84 -4.89 5.71
CA ALA A 33 -4.63 -5.12 6.92
C ALA A 33 -5.02 -6.59 7.12
N GLN A 34 -4.92 -7.42 6.09
CA GLN A 34 -5.18 -8.85 6.11
C GLN A 34 -3.89 -9.70 6.10
N ASP A 35 -2.71 -9.06 6.11
CA ASP A 35 -1.43 -9.76 6.10
C ASP A 35 -1.28 -10.69 7.31
N ASP A 36 -0.82 -11.91 7.03
CA ASP A 36 -0.46 -12.90 8.04
C ASP A 36 1.05 -13.17 7.98
N PHE A 37 1.78 -12.64 8.96
CA PHE A 37 3.23 -12.79 9.08
C PHE A 37 3.70 -14.25 9.30
N THR A 38 2.77 -15.17 9.60
CA THR A 38 3.07 -16.60 9.74
C THR A 38 3.02 -17.35 8.40
N LEU A 39 2.47 -16.72 7.36
CA LEU A 39 2.35 -17.29 6.03
C LEU A 39 3.44 -16.77 5.08
N ALA A 40 3.79 -17.60 4.10
CA ALA A 40 4.65 -17.17 3.01
C ALA A 40 4.00 -15.97 2.27
N ASN A 41 4.82 -14.98 1.91
CA ASN A 41 4.37 -13.74 1.27
C ASN A 41 3.25 -13.01 2.03
N LEU A 42 3.22 -13.14 3.36
CA LEU A 42 2.20 -12.52 4.22
C LEU A 42 0.77 -13.03 3.95
N GLY A 43 0.63 -14.20 3.32
CA GLY A 43 -0.67 -14.73 2.91
C GLY A 43 -1.25 -14.08 1.64
N ARG A 44 -0.51 -13.17 1.00
CA ARG A 44 -0.95 -12.45 -0.21
C ARG A 44 -0.96 -13.37 -1.43
N SER A 45 -2.01 -13.25 -2.23
CA SER A 45 -2.06 -13.85 -3.57
C SER A 45 -1.14 -13.11 -4.56
N PRO A 46 -0.81 -13.70 -5.73
CA PRO A 46 -0.10 -12.99 -6.78
C PRO A 46 -0.81 -11.70 -7.23
N GLU A 47 -2.14 -11.69 -7.23
CA GLU A 47 -2.95 -10.51 -7.57
C GLU A 47 -2.84 -9.41 -6.51
N ASP A 48 -2.74 -9.78 -5.24
CA ASP A 48 -2.51 -8.84 -4.14
C ASP A 48 -1.11 -8.23 -4.22
N GLN A 49 -0.11 -9.04 -4.57
CA GLN A 49 1.26 -8.55 -4.77
C GLN A 49 1.34 -7.55 -5.92
N ASP A 50 0.62 -7.78 -7.02
CA ASP A 50 0.53 -6.84 -8.14
C ASP A 50 -0.14 -5.52 -7.72
N ALA A 51 -1.21 -5.58 -6.92
CA ALA A 51 -1.88 -4.39 -6.40
C ALA A 51 -0.98 -3.56 -5.47
N ILE A 52 -0.22 -4.21 -4.58
CA ILE A 52 0.79 -3.56 -3.75
C ILE A 52 1.91 -2.97 -4.61
N GLY A 53 2.35 -3.69 -5.64
CA GLY A 53 3.35 -3.21 -6.60
C GLY A 53 2.92 -1.90 -7.26
N LYS A 54 1.68 -1.84 -7.75
CA LYS A 54 1.11 -0.60 -8.34
C LYS A 54 1.08 0.56 -7.35
N ALA A 55 0.73 0.31 -6.09
CA ALA A 55 0.76 1.34 -5.05
C ALA A 55 2.18 1.86 -4.81
N MET A 56 3.18 0.96 -4.79
CA MET A 56 4.58 1.33 -4.66
C MET A 56 5.09 2.10 -5.88
N ASP A 57 4.72 1.70 -7.10
CA ASP A 57 5.09 2.42 -8.32
C ASP A 57 4.55 3.86 -8.31
N CYS A 58 3.30 4.06 -7.90
CA CYS A 58 2.73 5.40 -7.70
C CYS A 58 3.50 6.19 -6.64
N TYR A 59 3.81 5.56 -5.50
CA TYR A 59 4.55 6.17 -4.40
C TYR A 59 5.93 6.68 -4.87
N TRP A 60 6.70 5.82 -5.55
CA TRP A 60 8.04 6.16 -6.06
C TRP A 60 8.00 7.19 -7.18
N ALA A 61 6.99 7.12 -8.05
CA ALA A 61 6.79 8.12 -9.11
C ALA A 61 6.53 9.51 -8.52
N ASN A 62 5.86 9.60 -7.37
CA ASN A 62 5.60 10.88 -6.70
C ASN A 62 6.82 11.38 -5.90
N GLN A 63 7.51 10.49 -5.19
CA GLN A 63 8.77 10.79 -4.49
C GLN A 63 9.84 11.34 -5.46
N SER A 64 9.89 10.81 -6.69
CA SER A 64 10.81 11.29 -7.72
C SER A 64 10.48 12.69 -8.24
N LYS A 65 9.23 13.17 -8.08
CA LYS A 65 8.83 14.53 -8.42
C LYS A 65 9.20 15.52 -7.31
N GLU A 66 9.06 15.14 -6.04
CA GLU A 66 9.46 15.99 -4.90
C GLU A 66 10.99 16.18 -4.80
N GLY A 67 11.78 15.26 -5.38
CA GLY A 67 13.24 15.41 -5.49
C GLY A 67 13.72 16.38 -6.58
N ALA A 68 12.85 16.88 -7.46
CA ALA A 68 13.21 17.72 -8.60
C ALA A 68 13.05 19.25 -8.34
N GLU A 69 12.55 19.66 -7.17
CA GLU A 69 12.35 21.07 -6.77
C GLU A 69 13.22 21.50 -5.57
N LYS A 70 14.48 21.05 -5.51
CA LYS A 70 15.49 21.64 -4.60
C LYS A 70 16.74 22.09 -5.32
#